data_AF-A0A7C9CJP2-F1
#
_entry.id   AF-A0A7C9CJP2-F1
#
_cell.length_a   1.000
_cell.length_b   1.000
_cell.length_c   1.000
_cell.angle_alpha   90.00
_cell.angle_beta   90.00
_cell.angle_gamma   90.00
#
_symmetry.space_group_name_H-M   'P 1'
#
loop_
_entity.id
_entity.type
_entity.pdbx_description
1 polymer ?
#
loop_
_entity_poly.entity_id
_entity_poly.type
_entity_poly.pdbx_seq_one_letter_code
_entity_poly.pdbx_strand_id
1 'polypeptide(L)'
;EPFSTYPRTYDFLHVSGVESLIKDSASGEKRCNLVDLMVEMDRILRPEGTVVVRDSPHVLEKVNRVAGAVRWTTSIHNPEPESNSEEKILVATKTFWKAVH
;
A
#
# COMPACT_ATOMS: atom_id res chain seq x y z
N GLU A 1 5.15 -14.35 -15.20
CA GLU A 1 6.05 -14.90 -14.17
C GLU A 1 5.90 -14.09 -12.89
N PRO A 2 5.77 -14.71 -11.71
CA PRO A 2 6.02 -13.99 -10.46
C PRO A 2 7.52 -13.69 -10.41
N PHE A 3 7.89 -12.41 -10.49
CA PHE A 3 9.26 -12.03 -10.17
C PHE A 3 9.57 -12.55 -8.78
N SER A 4 10.60 -13.39 -8.64
CA SER A 4 11.03 -13.91 -7.34
C SER A 4 11.69 -12.77 -6.56
N THR A 5 10.87 -11.85 -6.06
CA THR A 5 11.30 -10.83 -5.12
C THR A 5 11.59 -11.54 -3.81
N TYR A 6 12.85 -11.52 -3.40
CA TYR A 6 13.24 -12.10 -2.13
C TYR A 6 12.54 -11.34 -0.99
N PRO A 7 12.10 -12.04 0.08
CA PRO A 7 11.54 -11.38 1.24
C PRO A 7 12.52 -10.33 1.80
N ARG A 8 12.00 -9.19 2.29
CA ARG A 8 12.79 -8.12 2.92
C ARG A 8 13.92 -7.58 2.03
N THR A 9 13.62 -7.29 0.77
CA THR A 9 14.59 -6.71 -0.17
C THR A 9 14.58 -5.19 -0.13
N TYR A 10 13.40 -4.58 0.03
CA TYR A 10 13.21 -3.14 -0.16
C TYR A 10 13.00 -2.40 1.17
N ASP A 11 13.56 -1.20 1.26
CA ASP A 11 13.28 -0.24 2.34
C ASP A 11 12.18 0.75 1.96
N PHE A 12 11.85 0.87 0.67
CA PHE A 12 10.85 1.81 0.18
C PHE A 12 10.04 1.21 -0.97
N LEU A 13 8.72 1.42 -0.96
CA LEU A 13 7.82 1.10 -2.06
C LEU A 13 6.97 2.32 -2.41
N HIS A 14 6.86 2.62 -3.70
CA HIS A 14 5.90 3.60 -4.22
C HIS A 14 4.83 2.87 -5.02
N VAL A 15 3.56 3.14 -4.71
CA VAL A 15 2.41 2.50 -5.34
C VAL A 15 1.42 3.57 -5.77
N SER A 16 0.94 3.48 -7.01
CA SER A 16 -0.08 4.38 -7.55
C SER A 16 -1.09 3.61 -8.39
N GLY A 17 -2.34 4.06 -8.42
CA GLY A 17 -3.39 3.45 -9.25
C GLY A 17 -3.81 2.04 -8.79
N VAL A 18 -3.77 1.78 -7.47
CA VAL A 18 -4.28 0.58 -6.82
C VAL A 18 -5.73 0.31 -7.21
N GLU A 19 -6.55 1.35 -7.41
CA GLU A 19 -7.94 1.20 -7.87
C GLU A 19 -8.07 0.31 -9.11
N SER A 20 -7.21 0.57 -10.11
CA SER A 20 -7.18 -0.16 -11.39
C SER A 20 -6.69 -1.60 -11.27
N LEU A 21 -5.92 -1.90 -10.21
CA LEU A 21 -5.40 -3.24 -9.92
C LEU A 21 -6.46 -4.10 -9.24
N ILE A 22 -7.27 -3.50 -8.37
CA ILE A 22 -8.28 -4.25 -7.59
C ILE A 22 -9.61 -4.38 -8.33
N LYS A 23 -9.93 -3.45 -9.24
CA LYS A 23 -11.17 -3.44 -10.02
C LYS A 23 -10.87 -3.08 -11.48
N ASP A 24 -11.38 -3.88 -12.41
CA ASP A 24 -11.36 -3.49 -13.81
C ASP A 24 -12.28 -2.31 -14.07
N SER A 25 -11.76 -1.27 -14.72
CA SER A 25 -12.50 -0.05 -15.01
C SER A 25 -13.55 -0.26 -16.11
N ALA A 26 -13.38 -1.28 -16.98
CA ALA A 26 -14.27 -1.54 -18.11
C ALA A 26 -15.39 -2.54 -17.78
N SER A 27 -15.08 -3.67 -17.13
CA SER A 27 -16.05 -4.71 -16.75
C SER A 27 -16.61 -4.52 -15.33
N GLY A 28 -15.94 -3.73 -14.48
CA GLY A 28 -16.30 -3.56 -13.07
C GLY A 28 -15.95 -4.76 -12.20
N GLU A 29 -15.35 -5.82 -12.75
CA GLU A 29 -15.00 -7.05 -12.05
C GLU A 29 -13.77 -6.87 -11.16
N LYS A 30 -13.70 -7.63 -10.06
CA LYS A 30 -12.50 -7.69 -9.22
C LYS A 30 -11.38 -8.41 -9.96
N ARG A 31 -10.26 -7.73 -10.17
CA ARG A 31 -9.04 -8.30 -10.78
C ARG A 31 -8.10 -8.91 -9.75
N CYS A 32 -7.86 -8.19 -8.66
CA CYS A 32 -6.93 -8.58 -7.60
C CYS A 32 -7.52 -8.23 -6.23
N ASN A 33 -7.24 -9.05 -5.22
CA ASN A 33 -7.64 -8.76 -3.84
C ASN A 33 -6.60 -7.82 -3.20
N LEU A 34 -7.06 -6.70 -2.66
CA LEU A 34 -6.20 -5.74 -1.96
C LEU A 34 -5.39 -6.38 -0.82
N VAL A 35 -5.97 -7.36 -0.12
CA VAL A 35 -5.28 -8.07 0.96
C VAL A 35 -4.08 -8.84 0.42
N ASP A 36 -4.25 -9.54 -0.71
CA ASP A 36 -3.18 -10.34 -1.31
C ASP A 36 -2.03 -9.44 -1.78
N LEU A 37 -2.36 -8.28 -2.39
CA LEU A 37 -1.38 -7.26 -2.76
C LEU A 37 -0.58 -6.78 -1.54
N MET A 38 -1.28 -6.43 -0.45
CA MET A 38 -0.62 -5.91 0.75
C MET A 38 0.19 -6.97 1.50
N VAL A 39 -0.19 -8.24 1.45
CA VAL A 39 0.61 -9.35 1.99
C VAL A 39 1.91 -9.53 1.21
N GLU A 40 1.87 -9.43 -0.12
CA GLU A 40 3.09 -9.48 -0.94
C GLU A 40 3.99 -8.26 -0.70
N MET A 41 3.41 -7.07 -0.53
CA MET A 41 4.16 -5.88 -0.12
C MET A 41 4.83 -6.08 1.25
N ASP A 42 4.12 -6.65 2.22
CA ASP A 42 4.71 -6.97 3.53
C ASP A 42 5.84 -7.99 3.43
N ARG A 43 5.69 -9.02 2.59
CA ARG A 43 6.72 -10.04 2.39
C ARG A 43 8.03 -9.42 1.90
N ILE A 44 7.98 -8.48 0.95
CA ILE A 44 9.17 -7.90 0.30
C ILE A 44 9.75 -6.69 1.04
N LEU A 45 8.97 -6.00 1.88
CA LEU A 45 9.39 -4.82 2.62
C LEU A 45 10.14 -5.21 3.91
N ARG A 46 11.31 -4.58 4.12
CA ARG A 46 12.09 -4.70 5.36
C ARG A 46 11.32 -4.08 6.53
N PRO A 47 11.56 -4.54 7.78
CA PRO A 47 11.13 -3.78 8.95
C PRO A 47 11.56 -2.33 8.86
N GLU A 48 10.73 -1.42 9.36
CA GLU A 48 10.95 0.04 9.30
C GLU A 48 10.91 0.62 7.88
N GLY A 49 10.75 -0.22 6.86
CA GLY A 49 10.54 0.22 5.50
C GLY A 49 9.23 0.99 5.33
N THR A 50 9.21 1.89 4.35
CA THR A 50 8.10 2.82 4.10
C THR A 50 7.42 2.50 2.77
N VAL A 51 6.10 2.63 2.76
CA VAL A 51 5.27 2.55 1.56
C VAL A 51 4.57 3.88 1.38
N VAL A 52 4.62 4.42 0.17
CA VAL A 52 3.85 5.60 -0.23
C VAL A 52 2.83 5.17 -1.27
N VAL A 53 1.55 5.37 -0.95
CA VAL A 53 0.42 5.04 -1.83
C VAL A 53 -0.26 6.34 -2.25
N ARG A 54 -0.35 6.59 -3.56
CA ARG A 54 -1.12 7.69 -4.13
C ARG A 54 -2.35 7.13 -4.84
N ASP A 55 -3.53 7.49 -4.36
CA ASP A 55 -4.79 6.99 -4.93
C ASP A 55 -6.00 7.82 -4.46
N SER A 56 -7.20 7.44 -4.91
CA SER A 56 -8.46 8.03 -4.49
C SER A 56 -8.69 7.84 -2.98
N PRO A 57 -9.35 8.79 -2.29
CA PRO A 57 -9.57 8.70 -0.84
C PRO A 57 -10.25 7.39 -0.39
N HIS A 58 -11.15 6.86 -1.22
CA HIS A 58 -11.86 5.62 -0.95
C HIS A 58 -10.92 4.38 -0.97
N VAL A 59 -9.93 4.38 -1.86
CA VAL A 59 -8.93 3.32 -1.92
C VAL A 59 -7.98 3.43 -0.73
N LEU A 60 -7.54 4.64 -0.39
CA LEU A 60 -6.66 4.86 0.77
C LEU A 60 -7.31 4.43 2.08
N GLU A 61 -8.63 4.60 2.25
CA GLU A 61 -9.35 4.10 3.43
C GLU A 61 -9.23 2.57 3.57
N LYS A 62 -9.38 1.84 2.45
CA LYS A 62 -9.24 0.37 2.44
C LYS A 62 -7.80 -0.05 2.72
N VAL A 63 -6.83 0.62 2.10
CA VAL A 63 -5.39 0.39 2.34
C VAL A 63 -5.07 0.64 3.81
N ASN A 64 -5.55 1.75 4.38
CA ASN A 64 -5.35 2.11 5.78
C ASN A 64 -5.86 1.03 6.74
N ARG A 65 -7.06 0.50 6.47
CA ARG A 65 -7.64 -0.59 7.27
C ARG A 65 -6.80 -1.86 7.25
N VAL A 66 -6.33 -2.27 6.07
CA VAL A 66 -5.50 -3.48 5.94
C VAL A 66 -4.10 -3.26 6.52
N ALA A 67 -3.51 -2.08 6.30
CA ALA A 67 -2.22 -1.67 6.90
C ALA A 67 -2.26 -1.79 8.43
N GLY A 68 -3.34 -1.31 9.07
CA GLY A 68 -3.54 -1.48 10.50
C GLY A 68 -3.65 -2.94 10.94
N ALA A 69 -4.27 -3.81 10.13
CA ALA A 69 -4.40 -5.23 10.43
C ALA A 69 -3.05 -5.99 10.36
N VAL A 70 -2.18 -5.62 9.42
CA VAL A 70 -0.77 -6.08 9.37
C VAL A 70 0.15 -5.25 10.27
N ARG A 71 -0.46 -4.37 11.08
CA ARG A 71 0.15 -3.55 12.13
C ARG A 71 1.26 -2.61 11.63
N TRP A 72 1.08 -2.07 10.44
CA TRP A 72 1.83 -0.91 9.96
C TRP A 72 1.25 0.37 10.57
N THR A 73 2.07 1.39 10.75
CA THR A 73 1.62 2.73 11.11
C THR A 73 1.35 3.54 9.84
N THR A 74 0.34 4.41 9.85
CA THR A 74 -0.09 5.12 8.65
C THR A 74 -0.38 6.60 8.92
N SER A 75 -0.24 7.42 7.88
CA SER A 75 -0.67 8.83 7.86
C SER A 75 -1.16 9.19 6.46
N ILE A 76 -2.23 9.98 6.37
CA ILE A 76 -2.80 10.44 5.09
C ILE A 76 -2.55 11.93 4.96
N HIS A 77 -2.04 12.34 3.80
CA HIS A 77 -1.66 13.69 3.43
C HIS A 77 -2.41 14.13 2.18
N ASN A 78 -2.69 15.43 2.09
CA ASN A 78 -3.25 16.02 0.89
C ASN A 78 -2.21 16.07 -0.24
N PRO A 79 -2.65 16.08 -1.51
CA PRO A 79 -1.74 16.27 -2.64
C PRO A 79 -1.11 17.68 -2.60
N GLU A 80 -0.08 17.88 -3.40
CA GLU A 80 0.51 19.22 -3.58
C GLU A 80 -0.57 20.20 -4.05
N PRO A 81 -0.55 21.47 -3.57
CA PRO A 81 -1.60 22.44 -3.88
C PRO A 81 -1.82 22.70 -5.38
N GLU A 82 -0.76 22.46 -6.17
CA GLU A 82 -0.74 22.70 -7.61
C GLU A 82 -1.30 21.52 -8.42
N SER A 83 -1.56 20.38 -7.76
CA SER A 83 -2.17 19.20 -8.37
C SER A 83 -3.69 19.35 -8.40
N ASN A 84 -4.28 19.41 -9.59
CA ASN A 84 -5.74 19.29 -9.80
C ASN A 84 -6.30 17.87 -9.55
N SER A 85 -5.51 16.98 -8.93
CA SER A 85 -5.93 15.61 -8.61
C SER A 85 -6.72 15.57 -7.31
N GLU A 86 -7.82 14.84 -7.29
CA GLU A 86 -8.55 14.48 -6.06
C GLU A 86 -7.85 13.36 -5.26
N GLU A 87 -6.75 12.82 -5.79
CA GLU A 87 -5.95 11.81 -5.12
C GLU A 87 -5.28 12.35 -3.86
N LYS A 88 -5.08 11.45 -2.89
CA LYS A 88 -4.35 11.74 -1.66
C LYS A 88 -3.14 10.82 -1.57
N ILE A 89 -2.28 11.08 -0.58
CA ILE A 89 -1.08 10.29 -0.34
C ILE A 89 -1.19 9.63 1.03
N LEU A 90 -1.12 8.32 1.08
CA LEU A 90 -0.97 7.56 2.32
C LEU A 90 0.50 7.15 2.46
N VAL A 91 1.11 7.51 3.58
CA VAL A 91 2.45 7.05 3.97
C VAL A 91 2.28 6.00 5.06
N ALA A 92 2.77 4.79 4.83
CA ALA A 92 2.75 3.69 5.78
C ALA A 92 4.15 3.21 6.13
N THR A 93 4.41 2.91 7.40
CA THR A 93 5.69 2.38 7.85
C THR A 93 5.47 1.02 8.51
N LYS A 94 6.25 0.03 8.06
CA LYS A 94 6.20 -1.32 8.62
C LYS A 94 6.86 -1.33 9.99
N THR A 95 6.10 -1.70 11.01
CA THR A 95 6.62 -1.79 12.37
C THR A 95 7.65 -2.92 12.50
N PHE A 96 8.75 -2.67 13.21
CA PHE A 96 9.70 -3.73 13.55
C PHE A 96 9.21 -4.54 14.74
N TRP A 97 8.78 -5.78 14.46
CA TRP A 97 8.42 -6.75 15.49
C TRP A 97 9.69 -7.30 16.15
N LYS A 98 10.08 -6.76 17.30
CA LYS A 98 10.89 -7.53 18.25
C LYS A 98 9.93 -8.33 19.12
N ALA A 99 10.07 -9.64 19.14
CA ALA A 99 9.55 -10.42 20.25
C ALA A 99 10.38 -10.01 21.47
N VAL A 100 9.81 -9.18 22.34
CA VAL A 100 10.43 -8.88 23.63
C VAL A 100 10.40 -10.20 24.42
N HIS A 101 11.57 -10.77 24.66
CA HIS A 101 11.76 -11.82 25.67
C HIS A 101 11.88 -11.17 27.04
#